data_AF-A0A6I2TYP2-F1
#
_entry.id   AF-A0A6I2TYP2-F1
#
_cell.length_a   1.000
_cell.length_b   1.000
_cell.length_c   1.000
_cell.angle_alpha   90.00
_cell.angle_beta   90.00
_cell.angle_gamma   90.00
#
_symmetry.space_group_name_H-M   'P 1'
#
loop_
_entity.id
_entity.type
_entity.pdbx_description
1 polymer ?
#
loop_
_entity_poly.entity_id
_entity_poly.type
_entity_poly.pdbx_seq_one_letter_code
_entity_poly.pdbx_strand_id
1 'polypeptide(L)' 'MVKLLKNWRFWVLMGILCIALINALIDPPENFSEKTLILIIVKINTIVLVWLDIQLFRFWVRTRKIDDIVNYIQEDK' A
#
# COMPACT_ATOMS: atom_id res chain seq x y z
N MET A 1 -1.60 -11.91 16.99
CA MET A 1 -2.09 -10.57 16.54
C MET A 1 -1.25 -9.38 17.05
N VAL A 2 -0.89 -9.29 18.33
CA VAL A 2 -0.22 -8.08 18.91
C VAL A 2 1.18 -7.78 18.35
N LYS A 3 1.94 -8.80 17.93
CA LYS A 3 3.28 -8.59 17.31
C LYS A 3 3.22 -8.09 15.86
N LEU A 4 2.20 -8.47 15.08
CA LEU A 4 1.95 -7.90 13.74
C LEU A 4 1.69 -6.39 13.82
N LEU A 5 0.88 -5.97 14.80
CA LEU A 5 0.64 -4.56 15.13
C LEU A 5 1.89 -3.81 15.61
N LYS A 6 2.90 -4.52 16.15
CA LYS A 6 4.17 -3.94 16.59
C LYS A 6 5.19 -3.83 15.46
N ASN A 7 4.93 -4.47 14.32
CA ASN A 7 5.85 -4.47 13.20
C ASN A 7 5.60 -3.22 12.34
N TRP A 8 6.44 -2.20 12.50
CA TRP A 8 6.32 -0.92 11.79
C TRP A 8 6.25 -1.07 10.27
N ARG A 9 6.82 -2.16 9.73
CA ARG A 9 6.75 -2.53 8.31
C ARG A 9 5.31 -2.81 7.85
N PHE A 10 4.51 -3.47 8.68
CA PHE A 10 3.10 -3.71 8.38
C PHE A 10 2.32 -2.39 8.32
N TRP A 11 2.61 -1.46 9.24
CA TRP A 11 2.04 -0.11 9.22
C TRP A 11 2.44 0.70 7.99
N VAL A 12 3.66 0.51 7.47
CA VAL A 12 4.11 1.17 6.23
C VAL A 12 3.34 0.65 5.02
N LEU A 13 3.17 -0.67 4.86
CA LEU A 13 2.36 -1.24 3.78
C LEU A 13 0.90 -0.81 3.89
N MET A 14 0.33 -0.90 5.10
CA MET A 14 -1.04 -0.47 5.36
C MET A 14 -1.23 1.02 5.08
N GLY A 15 -0.23 1.85 5.41
CA GLY A 15 -0.24 3.29 5.16
C GLY A 15 -0.20 3.62 3.67
N ILE A 16 0.67 2.96 2.89
CA ILE A 16 0.76 3.16 1.44
C ILE A 16 -0.54 2.72 0.76
N LEU A 17 -1.11 1.59 1.18
CA LEU A 17 -2.40 1.11 0.69
C LEU A 17 -3.53 2.11 1.00
N CYS A 18 -3.58 2.65 2.22
CA CYS A 18 -4.55 3.68 2.59
C CYS A 18 -4.41 4.96 1.75
N ILE A 19 -3.17 5.43 1.52
CA ILE A 19 -2.92 6.61 0.67
C ILE A 19 -3.36 6.35 -0.77
N ALA A 20 -3.09 5.15 -1.31
CA ALA A 20 -3.55 4.76 -2.63
C ALA A 20 -5.08 4.74 -2.72
N LEU A 21 -5.77 4.24 -1.71
CA LEU A 21 -7.24 4.24 -1.63
C LEU A 21 -7.82 5.66 -1.54
N ILE A 22 -7.22 6.53 -0.73
CA ILE A 22 -7.63 7.95 -0.64
C ILE A 22 -7.42 8.63 -2.00
N ASN A 23 -6.27 8.42 -2.65
CA ASN A 23 -6.03 8.94 -3.99
C ASN A 23 -7.05 8.40 -5.02
N ALA A 24 -7.45 7.13 -4.90
CA ALA A 24 -8.45 6.55 -5.80
C ALA A 24 -9.86 7.11 -5.59
N LEU A 25 -10.18 7.58 -4.38
CA LEU A 25 -11.50 8.12 -3.99
C LEU A 25 -11.60 9.64 -4.14
N ILE A 26 -10.50 10.35 -4.36
CA ILE A 26 -10.51 11.78 -4.63
C ILE A 26 -10.98 12.01 -6.07
N ASP A 27 -12.22 12.46 -6.21
CA ASP A 27 -12.71 13.03 -7.45
C ASP A 27 -12.42 14.54 -7.49
N PRO A 28 -11.86 15.05 -8.59
CA PRO A 28 -11.66 16.49 -8.73
C PRO A 28 -13.01 17.23 -8.82
N PRO A 29 -13.10 18.44 -8.21
CA PRO A 29 -14.32 19.23 -8.19
C PRO A 29 -14.81 19.56 -9.61
N GLU A 30 -16.13 19.58 -9.79
CA GLU A 30 -16.81 19.64 -11.11
C GLU A 30 -16.47 20.88 -11.95
N ASN A 31 -15.93 21.95 -11.36
CA ASN A 31 -15.65 23.21 -12.02
C ASN A 31 -14.24 23.35 -12.64
N PHE A 32 -13.44 22.28 -12.70
CA PHE A 32 -12.10 22.34 -13.32
C PHE A 32 -12.13 22.03 -14.82
N SER A 33 -11.67 22.98 -15.64
CA SER A 33 -11.47 22.79 -17.09
C SER A 33 -10.53 21.61 -17.41
N GLU A 34 -9.59 21.32 -16.52
CA GLU A 34 -8.58 20.26 -16.65
C GLU A 34 -8.91 18.97 -15.88
N LYS A 35 -10.18 18.77 -15.49
CA LYS A 35 -10.65 17.63 -14.68
C LYS A 35 -10.14 16.28 -15.19
N THR A 36 -10.12 16.10 -16.51
CA THR A 36 -9.67 14.86 -17.16
C THR A 36 -8.18 14.61 -16.98
N LEU A 37 -7.32 15.64 -17.08
CA LEU A 37 -5.88 15.51 -16.88
C LEU A 37 -5.56 15.17 -15.43
N ILE A 38 -6.22 15.83 -14.48
CA ILE A 38 -6.05 15.58 -13.05
C ILE A 38 -6.47 14.14 -12.70
N LEU A 39 -7.61 13.67 -13.22
CA LEU A 39 -8.05 12.28 -13.04
C LEU A 39 -7.04 11.26 -13.58
N ILE A 40 -6.45 11.52 -14.76
CA ILE A 40 -5.44 10.64 -15.35
C ILE A 40 -4.19 10.60 -14.46
N ILE A 41 -3.71 11.76 -14.00
CA ILE A 41 -2.53 11.85 -13.13
C ILE A 41 -2.78 11.12 -11.80
N VAL A 42 -3.95 11.32 -11.17
CA VAL A 42 -4.32 10.66 -9.91
C VAL A 42 -4.41 9.14 -10.10
N LYS A 43 -4.99 8.66 -11.20
CA LYS A 43 -5.05 7.23 -11.52
C LYS A 43 -3.66 6.63 -11.74
N ILE A 44 -2.79 7.30 -12.51
CA ILE A 44 -1.41 6.85 -12.74
C ILE A 44 -0.66 6.81 -11.41
N ASN A 45 -0.78 7.84 -10.59
CA ASN A 45 -0.14 7.90 -9.28
C ASN A 45 -0.60 6.76 -8.36
N THR A 46 -1.90 6.45 -8.35
CA THR A 46 -2.47 5.31 -7.63
C THR A 46 -1.84 3.99 -8.07
N ILE A 47 -1.69 3.77 -9.39
CA ILE A 47 -1.05 2.56 -9.93
C ILE A 47 0.41 2.46 -9.49
N VAL A 48 1.15 3.58 -9.54
CA VAL A 48 2.55 3.64 -9.10
C VAL A 48 2.69 3.34 -7.61
N LEU A 49 1.80 3.88 -6.77
CA LEU A 49 1.78 3.62 -5.33
C LEU A 49 1.54 2.15 -5.02
N VAL A 50 0.54 1.53 -5.67
CA VAL A 50 0.26 0.10 -5.51
C VAL A 50 1.42 -0.75 -5.99
N TRP A 51 2.05 -0.39 -7.11
CA TRP A 51 3.22 -1.09 -7.62
C TRP A 51 4.42 -1.01 -6.65
N LEU A 52 4.65 0.17 -6.07
CA LEU A 52 5.67 0.39 -5.03
C LEU A 52 5.39 -0.48 -3.80
N ASP A 53 4.13 -0.54 -3.36
CA ASP A 53 3.71 -1.36 -2.21
C ASP A 53 4.02 -2.85 -2.45
N ILE A 54 3.68 -3.37 -3.64
CA ILE A 54 3.99 -4.74 -4.06
C ILE A 54 5.50 -4.99 -4.10
N GLN A 55 6.28 -4.05 -4.62
CA GLN A 55 7.74 -4.17 -4.66
C GLN A 55 8.35 -4.16 -3.26
N LEU A 56 7.86 -3.30 -2.37
CA LEU A 56 8.28 -3.25 -0.97
C LEU A 56 7.98 -4.58 -0.26
N PHE A 57 6.77 -5.09 -0.48
CA PHE A 57 6.35 -6.39 0.03
C PHE A 57 7.27 -7.50 -0.48
N ARG A 58 7.50 -7.61 -1.80
CA ARG A 58 8.42 -8.60 -2.39
C ARG A 58 9.83 -8.47 -1.86
N PHE A 59 10.34 -7.25 -1.68
CA PHE A 59 11.68 -7.00 -1.14
C PHE A 59 11.80 -7.48 0.32
N TRP A 60 10.79 -7.22 1.15
CA TRP A 60 10.76 -7.66 2.55
C TRP A 60 10.52 -9.17 2.71
N VAL A 61 9.73 -9.77 1.82
CA VAL A 61 9.62 -11.24 1.72
C VAL A 61 10.98 -11.84 1.38
N ARG A 62 11.64 -11.31 0.35
CA ARG A 62 12.93 -11.82 -0.12
C ARG A 62 14.06 -11.67 0.90
N THR A 63 14.03 -10.61 1.72
CA THR A 63 15.03 -10.40 2.78
C THR A 63 14.78 -11.21 4.05
N ARG A 64 13.85 -12.18 4.04
CA ARG A 64 13.45 -13.01 5.21
C ARG A 64 13.05 -12.20 6.45
N LYS A 65 12.82 -10.89 6.27
CA LYS A 65 12.34 -9.96 7.29
C LYS A 65 10.84 -10.11 7.56
N ILE A 66 10.19 -10.96 6.77
CA ILE A 66 8.81 -11.45 6.87
C ILE A 66 8.77 -12.93 7.30
N ASP A 67 9.90 -13.63 7.44
CA ASP A 67 9.90 -15.01 7.96
C ASP A 67 9.38 -15.05 9.41
N ASP A 68 9.54 -13.96 10.18
CA ASP A 68 8.88 -13.77 11.47
C ASP A 68 7.34 -13.75 11.40
N ILE A 69 6.75 -13.51 10.23
CA ILE A 69 5.30 -13.55 9.98
C ILE A 69 4.88 -14.94 9.51
N VAL A 70 5.68 -15.60 8.65
CA VAL A 70 5.39 -16.95 8.12
C VAL A 70 5.59 -18.03 9.18
N ASN A 71 6.68 -17.99 9.95
CA ASN A 71 6.90 -18.90 11.07
C ASN A 71 5.80 -18.74 12.14
N TYR A 72 5.25 -17.54 12.31
CA TYR A 72 4.14 -17.26 13.24
C TYR A 72 2.80 -17.87 12.81
N ILE A 73 2.57 -18.07 11.51
CA ILE A 73 1.36 -18.74 10.99
C ILE A 73 1.48 -20.26 11.13
N GLN A 74 2.71 -20.80 11.13
CA GLN A 74 2.95 -22.23 11.29
C GLN A 74 2.99 -22.69 12.75
N GLU A 75 3.34 -21.84 13.72
CA GLU A 75 3.29 -22.17 15.16
C GLU A 75 1.88 -22.21 15.75
N ASP A 76 0.85 -21.72 15.04
CA ASP A 76 -0.57 -21.76 15.45
C ASP A 76 -1.31 -23.01 14.93
N LYS A 77 -0.59 -24.04 14.47
CA LYS A 77 -1.11 -25.39 14.13
C LYS A 77 -0.55 -26.45 15.07
#